data_AF-A0AAV9IUQ1-F1
#
_entry.id   AF-A0AAV9IUQ1-F1
#
_cell.length_a   1.000
_cell.length_b   1.000
_cell.length_c   1.000
_cell.angle_alpha   90.00
_cell.angle_beta   90.00
_cell.angle_gamma   90.00
#
_symmetry.space_group_name_H-M   'P 1'
#
loop_
_entity.id
_entity.type
_entity.pdbx_description
1 polymer ?
#
loop_
_entity_poly.entity_id
_entity_poly.type
_entity_poly.pdbx_seq_one_letter_code
_entity_poly.pdbx_strand_id
1 'polypeptide(L)'
;MSPFAMAFLAVPPFSAESARRPFTHCRRCRPLLFPFRRCSRSRLAMIDDDPVKPIRTDADAKMQKTLDSLRTNLATVRAGRAASSILDRVVVNYHGFETPLPQLASISTPSTNLIQIEPYDKSSIVEIEKAIVKSNLGLTPSTDGNLIRITMPPMTEERRRQLVKVAKEMAEDARVALRNIRRTAVDAVKKREKASDLSKDQSADAQDELTKMVKKYEGKVDEMMKVKEKEITTV
;
A
#
# COMPACT_ATOMS: atom_id res chain seq x y z
N MET A 1 25.57 43.85 -13.45
CA MET A 1 25.39 43.20 -14.77
C MET A 1 25.87 41.78 -14.59
N SER A 2 25.08 40.75 -14.37
CA SER A 2 23.79 40.32 -14.92
C SER A 2 23.12 39.33 -13.94
N PRO A 3 21.81 39.39 -13.70
CA PRO A 3 21.12 38.47 -12.80
C PRO A 3 20.78 37.17 -13.53
N PHE A 4 21.37 36.05 -13.11
CA PHE A 4 20.98 34.72 -13.58
C PHE A 4 19.73 34.28 -12.81
N ALA A 5 18.60 34.50 -13.47
CA ALA A 5 17.27 34.19 -12.98
C ALA A 5 17.11 32.70 -12.67
N MET A 6 16.53 32.42 -11.50
CA MET A 6 15.94 31.15 -11.12
C MET A 6 14.92 30.71 -12.18
N ALA A 7 15.25 29.68 -12.95
CA ALA A 7 14.27 28.92 -13.71
C ALA A 7 13.55 27.96 -12.75
N PHE A 8 12.58 28.51 -12.02
CA PHE A 8 11.48 27.77 -11.41
C PHE A 8 10.79 26.97 -12.53
N LEU A 9 10.95 25.64 -12.52
CA LEU A 9 10.08 24.75 -13.29
C LEU A 9 8.69 24.79 -12.64
N ALA A 10 7.93 25.82 -13.02
CA ALA A 10 6.52 25.92 -12.75
C ALA A 10 5.80 24.79 -13.51
N VAL A 11 5.32 23.83 -12.72
CA VAL A 11 4.30 22.88 -13.13
C VAL A 11 3.10 23.68 -13.66
N PRO A 12 2.72 23.54 -14.94
CA PRO A 12 1.51 24.19 -15.42
C PRO A 12 0.30 23.58 -14.71
N PRO A 13 -0.67 24.40 -14.24
CA PRO A 13 -1.92 23.86 -13.74
C PRO A 13 -2.60 23.12 -14.89
N PHE A 14 -2.87 21.84 -14.66
CA PHE A 14 -3.61 20.98 -15.55
C PHE A 14 -4.97 21.62 -15.81
N SER A 15 -5.06 22.25 -16.97
CA SER A 15 -6.24 22.91 -17.50
C SER A 15 -7.41 21.93 -17.41
N ALA A 16 -8.41 22.28 -16.60
CA ALA A 16 -9.69 21.61 -16.55
C ALA A 16 -10.45 21.88 -17.85
N GLU A 17 -10.00 21.26 -18.93
CA GLU A 17 -10.62 21.34 -20.25
C GLU A 17 -11.84 20.42 -20.28
N SER A 18 -12.94 20.98 -19.79
CA SER A 18 -14.28 20.87 -20.36
C SER A 18 -14.49 19.82 -21.46
N ALA A 19 -14.50 18.53 -21.09
CA ALA A 19 -15.13 17.49 -21.90
C ALA A 19 -16.66 17.53 -21.73
N ARG A 20 -17.28 18.68 -22.05
CA ARG A 20 -18.72 18.74 -22.32
C ARG A 20 -18.92 18.19 -23.73
N ARG A 21 -19.22 16.89 -23.81
CA ARG A 21 -19.70 16.28 -25.06
C ARG A 21 -20.89 17.10 -25.57
N PRO A 22 -20.92 17.51 -26.85
CA PRO A 22 -21.98 18.34 -27.38
C PRO A 22 -23.30 17.57 -27.32
N PHE A 23 -24.29 18.17 -26.68
CA PHE A 23 -25.69 17.82 -26.86
C PHE A 23 -26.01 18.00 -28.35
N THR A 24 -26.07 16.90 -29.10
CA THR A 24 -26.68 16.90 -30.42
C THR A 24 -28.12 17.38 -30.27
N HIS A 25 -28.38 18.55 -30.82
CA HIS A 25 -29.70 19.17 -30.91
C HIS A 25 -30.72 18.17 -31.46
N CYS A 26 -31.79 17.94 -30.71
CA CYS A 26 -33.00 17.33 -31.22
C CYS A 26 -33.61 18.28 -32.26
N ARG A 27 -33.41 18.02 -33.56
CA ARG A 27 -33.89 18.84 -34.68
C ARG A 27 -35.41 18.74 -34.89
N ARG A 28 -36.23 18.80 -33.84
CA ARG A 28 -37.70 18.77 -34.01
C ARG A 28 -38.49 19.52 -32.94
N CYS A 29 -38.04 20.72 -32.56
CA CYS A 29 -38.87 21.67 -31.82
C CYS A 29 -38.89 23.00 -32.57
N ARG A 30 -39.93 23.20 -33.38
CA ARG A 30 -40.26 24.44 -34.07
C ARG A 30 -40.90 25.40 -33.04
N PRO A 31 -40.54 26.69 -32.98
CA PRO A 31 -41.01 27.56 -31.91
C PRO A 31 -42.25 28.31 -32.36
N LEU A 32 -43.42 28.06 -31.78
CA LEU A 32 -44.44 29.11 -31.63
C LEU A 32 -45.22 28.88 -30.33
N LEU A 33 -45.05 29.88 -29.45
CA LEU A 33 -45.82 30.24 -28.24
C LEU A 33 -46.47 29.10 -27.46
N PHE A 34 -45.81 28.61 -26.40
CA PHE A 34 -46.44 28.26 -25.11
C PHE A 34 -45.34 28.19 -24.03
N PRO A 35 -45.59 28.70 -22.80
CA PRO A 35 -44.61 28.63 -21.72
C PRO A 35 -44.67 27.27 -21.02
N PHE A 36 -43.52 26.85 -20.46
CA PHE A 36 -43.31 25.62 -19.68
C PHE A 36 -43.36 24.28 -20.44
N ARG A 37 -42.16 23.73 -20.72
CA ARG A 37 -41.75 22.41 -20.19
C ARG A 37 -40.24 22.23 -20.34
N ARG A 38 -39.58 22.02 -19.20
CA ARG A 38 -38.16 21.66 -19.09
C ARG A 38 -37.88 20.46 -20.00
N CYS A 39 -36.92 20.60 -20.92
CA CYS A 39 -36.30 19.45 -21.55
C CYS A 39 -35.33 18.80 -20.55
N SER A 40 -35.87 18.20 -19.49
CA SER A 40 -35.12 17.40 -18.52
C SER A 40 -34.70 16.12 -19.22
N ARG A 41 -33.54 16.16 -19.89
CA ARG A 41 -32.81 14.94 -20.24
C ARG A 41 -32.17 14.44 -18.95
N SER A 42 -33.02 13.91 -18.06
CA SER A 42 -32.62 13.05 -16.97
C SER A 42 -31.81 11.93 -17.57
N ARG A 43 -30.49 11.99 -17.33
CA ARG A 43 -29.59 10.87 -17.43
C ARG A 43 -30.08 9.85 -16.40
N LEU A 44 -31.05 9.01 -16.79
CA LEU A 44 -31.26 7.75 -16.11
C LEU A 44 -29.96 6.97 -16.32
N ALA A 45 -29.06 7.05 -15.35
CA ALA A 45 -28.23 5.90 -15.06
C ALA A 45 -29.23 4.81 -14.71
N MET A 46 -29.43 3.87 -15.64
CA MET A 46 -30.07 2.62 -15.33
C MET A 46 -29.27 2.04 -14.16
N ILE A 47 -29.89 2.04 -12.98
CA ILE A 47 -29.46 1.19 -11.90
C ILE A 47 -29.75 -0.19 -12.45
N ASP A 48 -28.73 -0.84 -13.00
CA ASP A 48 -28.82 -2.25 -13.32
C ASP A 48 -29.03 -2.98 -11.98
N ASP A 49 -30.28 -3.25 -11.63
CA ASP A 49 -30.69 -4.06 -10.47
C ASP A 49 -30.31 -5.53 -10.69
N ASP A 50 -29.03 -5.82 -10.94
CA ASP A 50 -28.53 -7.18 -10.90
C ASP A 50 -28.36 -7.57 -9.42
N PRO A 51 -29.19 -8.49 -8.87
CA PRO A 51 -29.12 -8.91 -7.48
C PRO A 51 -27.77 -9.55 -7.08
N VAL A 52 -26.91 -9.85 -8.05
CA VAL A 52 -25.59 -10.47 -7.86
C VAL A 52 -24.47 -9.44 -7.66
N LYS A 53 -24.60 -8.23 -8.21
CA LYS A 53 -23.58 -7.16 -8.12
C LYS A 53 -23.10 -6.84 -6.70
N PRO A 54 -23.96 -6.68 -5.67
CA PRO A 54 -23.48 -6.33 -4.33
C PRO A 54 -22.60 -7.43 -3.71
N ILE A 55 -22.89 -8.71 -3.98
CA ILE A 55 -22.08 -9.83 -3.48
C ILE A 55 -20.69 -9.80 -4.10
N ARG A 56 -20.59 -9.46 -5.39
CA ARG A 56 -19.31 -9.35 -6.09
C ARG A 56 -18.48 -8.19 -5.54
N THR A 57 -19.07 -7.02 -5.37
CA THR A 57 -18.37 -5.84 -4.82
C THR A 57 -17.90 -6.08 -3.39
N ASP A 58 -18.71 -6.74 -2.56
CA ASP A 58 -18.33 -7.08 -1.19
C ASP A 58 -17.18 -8.11 -1.14
N ALA A 59 -17.22 -9.10 -2.04
CA ALA A 59 -16.16 -10.09 -2.18
C ALA A 59 -14.85 -9.42 -2.64
N ASP A 60 -14.91 -8.54 -3.64
CA ASP A 60 -13.74 -7.79 -4.13
C ASP A 60 -13.14 -6.90 -3.05
N ALA A 61 -13.95 -6.15 -2.29
CA ALA A 61 -13.48 -5.30 -1.21
C ALA A 61 -12.77 -6.11 -0.11
N LYS A 62 -13.28 -7.31 0.22
CA LYS A 62 -12.64 -8.21 1.18
C LYS A 62 -11.32 -8.77 0.63
N MET A 63 -11.28 -9.18 -0.64
CA MET A 63 -10.05 -9.70 -1.27
C MET A 63 -8.96 -8.63 -1.35
N GLN A 64 -9.32 -7.38 -1.66
CA GLN A 64 -8.38 -6.25 -1.65
C GLN A 64 -7.78 -6.03 -0.25
N LYS A 65 -8.61 -6.02 0.79
CA LYS A 65 -8.12 -5.93 2.18
C LYS A 65 -7.15 -7.06 2.53
N THR A 66 -7.42 -8.29 2.09
CA THR A 66 -6.50 -9.42 2.29
C THR A 66 -5.16 -9.19 1.60
N LEU A 67 -5.14 -8.65 0.38
CA LEU A 67 -3.89 -8.29 -0.29
C LEU A 67 -3.14 -7.18 0.44
N ASP A 68 -3.84 -6.16 0.95
CA ASP A 68 -3.22 -5.07 1.69
C ASP A 68 -2.62 -5.57 3.01
N SER A 69 -3.32 -6.44 3.73
CA SER A 69 -2.77 -7.12 4.91
C SER A 69 -1.54 -7.96 4.57
N LEU A 70 -1.55 -8.69 3.46
CA LEU A 70 -0.38 -9.45 3.03
C LEU A 70 0.78 -8.51 2.67
N ARG A 71 0.53 -7.35 2.05
CA ARG A 71 1.58 -6.35 1.77
C ARG A 71 2.19 -5.77 3.04
N THR A 72 1.38 -5.41 4.03
CA THR A 72 1.89 -4.90 5.32
C THR A 72 2.70 -5.97 6.04
N ASN A 73 2.23 -7.20 5.99
CA ASN A 73 2.90 -8.34 6.61
C ASN A 73 4.24 -8.64 5.91
N LEU A 74 4.27 -8.69 4.58
CA LEU A 74 5.53 -8.86 3.83
C LEU A 74 6.48 -7.65 3.97
N ALA A 75 5.98 -6.47 4.34
CA ALA A 75 6.82 -5.32 4.63
C ALA A 75 7.55 -5.42 5.97
N THR A 76 7.09 -6.23 6.92
CA THR A 76 7.81 -6.49 8.17
C THR A 76 8.94 -7.50 7.96
N VAL A 77 8.75 -8.46 7.05
CA VAL A 77 9.77 -9.44 6.65
C VAL A 77 10.76 -8.80 5.68
N ARG A 78 11.73 -8.06 6.21
CA ARG A 78 12.84 -7.47 5.46
C ARG A 78 14.13 -8.23 5.73
N ALA A 79 14.79 -8.69 4.67
CA ALA A 79 16.13 -9.25 4.76
C ALA A 79 17.15 -8.11 4.91
N GLY A 80 17.68 -7.93 6.13
CA GLY A 80 18.95 -7.24 6.38
C GLY A 80 19.10 -5.82 5.86
N ARG A 81 18.01 -5.12 5.49
CA ARG A 81 18.09 -3.71 5.13
C ARG A 81 18.15 -2.90 6.41
N ALA A 82 19.23 -2.14 6.58
CA ALA A 82 19.36 -1.18 7.64
C ALA A 82 18.19 -0.20 7.55
N ALA A 83 17.27 -0.29 8.50
CA ALA A 83 16.10 0.55 8.55
C ALA A 83 16.30 1.58 9.66
N SER A 84 16.02 2.85 9.35
CA SER A 84 15.97 3.93 10.33
C SER A 84 15.05 3.59 11.51
N SER A 85 14.01 2.77 11.27
CA SER A 85 13.05 2.32 12.28
C SER A 85 13.65 1.53 13.45
N ILE A 86 14.85 0.98 13.32
CA ILE A 86 15.53 0.30 14.44
C ILE A 86 15.88 1.30 15.54
N LEU A 87 16.15 2.56 15.16
CA LEU A 87 16.61 3.62 16.05
C LEU A 87 15.48 4.45 16.67
N ASP A 88 14.22 4.22 16.28
CA ASP A 88 13.05 4.95 16.80
C ASP A 88 12.82 4.70 18.30
N ARG A 89 13.31 3.58 18.83
CA ARG A 89 13.19 3.21 20.25
C ARG A 89 14.30 3.81 21.12
N VAL A 90 15.29 4.48 20.53
CA VAL A 90 16.44 5.02 21.25
C VAL A 90 16.07 6.38 21.82
N VAL A 91 16.16 6.48 23.14
CA VAL A 91 15.96 7.72 23.90
C VAL A 91 17.32 8.26 24.31
N VAL A 92 17.56 9.52 24.01
CA VAL A 92 18.79 10.25 24.32
C VAL A 92 18.46 11.27 25.40
N ASN A 93 19.28 11.35 26.44
CA ASN A 93 19.14 12.39 27.44
C ASN A 93 19.93 13.62 26.95
N TYR A 94 19.20 14.64 26.51
CA TYR A 94 19.76 15.91 26.02
C TYR A 94 19.45 17.00 27.06
N HIS A 95 20.49 17.57 27.67
CA HIS A 95 20.37 18.61 28.71
C HIS A 95 19.38 18.29 29.85
N GLY A 96 19.31 17.02 30.28
CA GLY A 96 18.47 16.59 31.41
C GLY A 96 17.06 16.16 31.02
N PHE A 97 16.68 16.26 29.74
CA PHE A 97 15.41 15.77 29.22
C PHE A 97 15.59 14.56 28.32
N GLU A 98 14.75 13.55 28.51
CA GLU A 98 14.69 12.38 27.64
C GLU A 98 13.97 12.74 26.33
N THR A 99 14.71 12.68 25.23
CA THR A 99 14.22 13.00 23.89
C THR A 99 14.49 11.83 22.94
N PRO A 100 13.56 11.50 22.02
CA PRO A 100 13.77 10.44 21.06
C PRO A 100 14.77 10.87 19.98
N LEU A 101 15.63 9.95 19.56
CA LEU A 101 16.66 10.17 18.54
C LEU A 101 16.18 10.83 17.23
N PRO A 102 15.01 10.49 16.62
CA PRO A 102 14.55 11.14 15.38
C PRO A 102 14.27 12.64 15.50
N GLN A 103 14.14 13.19 16.72
CA GLN A 103 13.98 14.64 16.90
C GLN A 103 15.31 15.38 16.95
N LEU A 104 16.39 14.71 17.36
CA LEU A 104 17.72 15.32 17.52
C LEU A 104 18.62 15.13 16.29
N ALA A 105 18.28 14.18 15.42
CA ALA A 105 19.12 13.83 14.28
C ALA A 105 18.32 13.43 13.05
N SER A 106 18.89 13.73 11.88
CA SER A 106 18.45 13.19 10.59
C SER A 106 19.05 11.81 10.37
N ILE A 107 18.20 10.82 10.09
CA ILE A 107 18.62 9.43 9.85
C ILE A 107 18.55 9.15 8.36
N SER A 108 19.68 8.79 7.76
CA SER A 108 19.78 8.41 6.35
C SER A 108 20.42 7.03 6.20
N THR A 109 20.07 6.32 5.13
CA THR A 109 20.60 4.99 4.84
C THR A 109 21.22 5.01 3.44
N PRO A 110 22.49 5.43 3.30
CA PRO A 110 23.16 5.53 2.01
C PRO A 110 23.44 4.17 1.37
N SER A 111 23.54 3.11 2.16
CA SER A 111 23.69 1.73 1.68
C SER A 111 22.94 0.75 2.59
N THR A 112 22.70 -0.47 2.09
CA THR A 112 21.87 -1.48 2.77
C THR A 112 22.37 -1.87 4.16
N ASN A 113 23.67 -1.75 4.43
CA ASN A 113 24.30 -2.18 5.68
C ASN A 113 24.76 -1.01 6.56
N LEU A 114 24.61 0.23 6.08
CA LEU A 114 25.10 1.43 6.77
C LEU A 114 23.94 2.37 7.09
N ILE A 115 23.79 2.69 8.37
CA ILE A 115 22.93 3.79 8.82
C ILE A 115 23.84 4.98 9.14
N GLN A 116 23.49 6.15 8.62
CA GLN A 116 24.14 7.41 8.91
C GLN A 116 23.18 8.28 9.70
N ILE A 117 23.62 8.71 10.88
CA ILE A 117 22.90 9.62 11.76
C ILE A 117 23.65 10.95 11.72
N GLU A 118 22.94 12.00 11.33
CA GLU A 118 23.43 13.38 11.29
C GLU A 118 22.73 14.17 12.39
N PRO A 119 23.38 14.38 13.56
CA PRO A 119 22.82 15.20 14.60
C PRO A 119 22.83 16.67 14.19
N TYR A 120 21.78 17.41 14.57
CA TYR A 120 21.74 18.85 14.35
C TYR A 120 22.79 19.59 15.20
N ASP A 121 23.03 19.08 16.42
CA ASP A 121 24.02 19.63 17.36
C ASP A 121 25.20 18.68 17.56
N LYS A 122 26.42 19.16 17.30
CA LYS A 122 27.64 18.34 17.43
C LYS A 122 27.98 17.97 18.88
N SER A 123 27.54 18.76 19.86
CA SER A 123 27.72 18.48 21.28
C SER A 123 26.99 17.20 21.73
N SER A 124 25.89 16.85 21.05
CA SER A 124 25.05 15.71 21.38
C SER A 124 25.60 14.35 20.91
N ILE A 125 26.67 14.33 20.10
CA ILE A 125 27.25 13.11 19.51
C ILE A 125 27.62 12.08 20.60
N VAL A 126 28.28 12.54 21.66
CA VAL A 126 28.74 11.68 22.77
C VAL A 126 27.56 11.10 23.56
N GLU A 127 26.46 11.84 23.68
CA GLU A 127 25.24 11.39 24.35
C GLU A 127 24.49 10.36 23.50
N ILE A 128 24.43 10.58 22.18
CA ILE A 128 23.80 9.69 21.21
C ILE A 128 24.55 8.34 21.15
N GLU A 129 25.89 8.35 21.09
CA GLU A 129 26.70 7.12 21.12
C GLU A 129 26.39 6.27 22.36
N LYS A 130 26.36 6.92 23.53
CA LYS A 130 26.03 6.25 24.80
C LYS A 130 24.60 5.71 24.80
N ALA A 131 23.64 6.44 24.26
CA ALA A 131 22.26 6.00 24.16
C ALA A 131 22.10 4.76 23.28
N ILE A 132 22.80 4.72 22.13
CA ILE A 132 22.77 3.58 21.21
C ILE A 132 23.40 2.34 21.85
N VAL A 133 24.54 2.47 22.53
CA VAL A 133 25.15 1.35 23.26
C VAL A 133 24.25 0.86 24.40
N LYS A 134 23.66 1.78 25.18
CA LYS A 134 22.71 1.44 26.26
C LYS A 134 21.46 0.71 25.76
N SER A 135 21.01 1.00 24.55
CA SER A 135 19.83 0.36 23.96
C SER A 135 20.02 -1.12 23.61
N ASN A 136 21.24 -1.68 23.80
CA ASN A 136 21.57 -3.09 23.60
C ASN A 136 21.16 -3.66 22.22
N LEU A 137 21.21 -2.82 21.18
CA LEU A 137 20.94 -3.24 19.81
C LEU A 137 22.07 -4.10 19.20
N GLY A 138 23.19 -4.27 19.92
CA GLY A 138 24.36 -5.01 19.43
C GLY A 138 25.10 -4.30 18.28
N LEU A 139 24.86 -3.01 18.12
CA LEU A 139 25.41 -2.16 17.06
C LEU A 139 26.53 -1.29 17.61
N THR A 140 27.65 -1.25 16.90
CA THR A 140 28.79 -0.41 17.25
C THR A 140 28.75 0.89 16.41
N PRO A 141 28.57 2.07 17.02
CA PRO A 141 28.67 3.33 16.31
C PRO A 141 30.15 3.65 15.98
N SER A 142 30.39 4.18 14.78
CA SER A 142 31.67 4.68 14.29
C SER A 142 31.50 6.16 13.94
N THR A 143 32.34 7.03 14.48
CA THR A 143 32.12 8.48 14.43
C THR A 143 33.18 9.18 13.60
N ASP A 144 32.74 10.00 12.64
CA ASP A 144 33.57 10.84 11.78
C ASP A 144 33.40 12.33 12.13
N GLY A 145 33.38 12.65 13.43
CA GLY A 145 33.32 14.01 14.00
C GLY A 145 32.00 14.78 13.81
N ASN A 146 31.34 14.66 12.66
CA ASN A 146 30.02 15.23 12.38
C ASN A 146 28.95 14.15 12.12
N LEU A 147 29.37 12.93 11.75
CA LEU A 147 28.48 11.86 11.30
C LEU A 147 28.70 10.62 12.18
N ILE A 148 27.61 9.98 12.59
CA ILE A 148 27.66 8.68 13.27
C ILE A 148 27.23 7.62 12.26
N ARG A 149 28.11 6.66 12.00
CA ARG A 149 27.86 5.51 11.12
C ARG A 149 27.64 4.27 11.95
N ILE A 150 26.61 3.51 11.62
CA ILE A 150 26.34 2.22 12.23
C ILE A 150 26.42 1.18 11.13
N THR A 151 27.28 0.19 11.33
CA THR A 151 27.40 -0.97 10.44
C THR A 151 26.53 -2.10 10.97
N MET A 152 25.64 -2.60 10.12
CA MET A 152 24.90 -3.82 10.42
C MET A 152 25.61 -5.00 9.75
N PRO A 153 25.90 -6.09 10.48
CA PRO A 153 26.49 -7.27 9.88
C PRO A 153 25.54 -7.88 8.82
N PRO A 154 26.10 -8.47 7.74
CA PRO A 154 25.28 -9.11 6.72
C PRO A 154 24.54 -10.33 7.30
N MET A 155 23.32 -10.57 6.80
CA MET A 155 22.54 -11.75 7.18
C MET A 155 23.18 -13.04 6.63
N THR A 156 23.37 -14.03 7.49
CA THR A 156 23.84 -15.38 7.10
C THR A 156 22.83 -16.11 6.22
N GLU A 157 23.30 -17.07 5.41
CA GLU A 157 22.45 -17.86 4.51
C GLU A 157 21.34 -18.61 5.26
N GLU A 158 21.62 -19.09 6.47
CA GLU A 158 20.65 -19.79 7.31
C GLU A 158 19.47 -18.90 7.69
N ARG A 159 19.74 -17.62 8.05
CA ARG A 159 18.71 -16.65 8.38
C ARG A 159 17.87 -16.28 7.15
N ARG A 160 18.47 -16.19 5.96
CA ARG A 160 17.74 -15.95 4.71
C ARG A 160 16.75 -17.08 4.41
N ARG A 161 17.17 -18.34 4.57
CA ARG A 161 16.29 -19.51 4.39
C ARG A 161 15.13 -19.52 5.39
N GLN A 162 15.36 -19.08 6.63
CA GLN A 162 14.29 -18.94 7.62
C GLN A 162 13.28 -17.85 7.23
N LEU A 163 13.73 -16.70 6.71
CA LEU A 163 12.84 -15.63 6.23
C LEU A 163 11.98 -16.05 5.05
N VAL A 164 12.54 -16.86 4.13
CA VAL A 164 11.75 -17.43 3.01
C VAL A 164 10.66 -18.38 3.52
N LYS A 165 10.93 -19.19 4.55
CA LYS A 165 9.91 -20.06 5.15
C LYS A 165 8.76 -19.25 5.75
N VAL A 166 9.08 -18.21 6.53
CA VAL A 166 8.09 -17.32 7.14
C VAL A 166 7.26 -16.62 6.06
N ALA A 167 7.89 -16.10 5.00
CA ALA A 167 7.17 -15.48 3.89
C ALA A 167 6.19 -16.45 3.22
N LYS A 168 6.56 -17.74 3.08
CA LYS A 168 5.67 -18.78 2.53
C LYS A 168 4.48 -19.07 3.43
N GLU A 169 4.68 -19.16 4.74
CA GLU A 169 3.59 -19.32 5.71
C GLU A 169 2.56 -18.19 5.58
N MET A 170 3.03 -16.94 5.47
CA MET A 170 2.18 -15.76 5.31
C MET A 170 1.39 -15.77 3.98
N ALA A 171 1.97 -16.34 2.92
CA ALA A 171 1.28 -16.52 1.64
C ALA A 171 0.18 -17.59 1.72
N GLU A 172 0.43 -18.69 2.42
CA GLU A 172 -0.56 -19.74 2.65
C GLU A 172 -1.74 -19.21 3.48
N ASP A 173 -1.48 -18.41 4.52
CA ASP A 173 -2.54 -17.76 5.30
C ASP A 173 -3.44 -16.86 4.42
N ALA A 174 -2.84 -16.10 3.50
CA ALA A 174 -3.61 -15.29 2.56
C ALA A 174 -4.42 -16.14 1.58
N ARG A 175 -3.89 -17.27 1.10
CA ARG A 175 -4.63 -18.23 0.25
C ARG A 175 -5.81 -18.84 1.00
N VAL A 176 -5.63 -19.21 2.27
CA VAL A 176 -6.70 -19.71 3.14
C VAL A 176 -7.78 -18.64 3.32
N ALA A 177 -7.39 -17.38 3.55
CA ALA A 177 -8.33 -16.27 3.66
C ALA A 177 -9.14 -16.06 2.36
N LEU A 178 -8.50 -16.10 1.18
CA LEU A 178 -9.19 -16.01 -0.11
C LEU A 178 -10.19 -17.15 -0.32
N ARG A 179 -9.83 -18.39 0.07
CA ARG A 179 -10.73 -19.55 0.02
C ARG A 179 -11.94 -19.38 0.95
N ASN A 180 -11.74 -18.80 2.13
CA ASN A 180 -12.82 -18.51 3.08
C ASN A 180 -13.78 -17.44 2.53
N ILE A 181 -13.26 -16.36 1.94
CA ILE A 181 -14.08 -15.33 1.29
C ILE A 181 -14.93 -15.95 0.17
N ARG A 182 -14.36 -16.84 -0.63
CA ARG A 182 -15.11 -17.57 -1.68
C ARG A 182 -16.25 -18.40 -1.08
N ARG A 183 -16.00 -19.15 0.01
CA ARG A 183 -17.05 -19.94 0.67
C ARG A 183 -18.20 -19.05 1.12
N THR A 184 -17.91 -17.94 1.80
CA THR A 184 -18.92 -16.97 2.24
C THR A 184 -19.69 -16.37 1.07
N ALA A 185 -19.03 -16.02 -0.04
CA ALA A 185 -19.68 -15.48 -1.22
C ALA A 185 -20.61 -16.52 -1.90
N VAL A 186 -20.16 -17.77 -2.04
CA VAL A 186 -20.97 -18.88 -2.58
C VAL A 186 -22.17 -19.18 -1.68
N ASP A 187 -21.98 -19.17 -0.35
CA ASP A 187 -23.07 -19.36 0.60
C ASP A 187 -24.09 -18.22 0.54
N ALA A 188 -23.64 -16.98 0.30
CA ALA A 188 -24.53 -15.84 0.07
C ALA A 188 -25.35 -15.98 -1.22
N VAL A 189 -24.74 -16.46 -2.31
CA VAL A 189 -25.44 -16.76 -3.57
C VAL A 189 -26.51 -17.84 -3.35
N LYS A 190 -26.16 -18.95 -2.68
CA LYS A 190 -27.12 -20.03 -2.36
C LYS A 190 -28.27 -19.59 -1.46
N LYS A 191 -28.04 -18.64 -0.54
CA LYS A 191 -29.11 -18.07 0.29
C LYS A 191 -30.11 -17.28 -0.55
N ARG A 192 -29.63 -16.53 -1.55
CA ARG A 192 -30.50 -15.77 -2.48
C ARG A 192 -31.23 -16.67 -3.48
N GLU A 193 -30.62 -17.78 -3.91
CA GLU A 193 -31.33 -18.83 -4.68
C GLU A 193 -32.56 -19.37 -3.92
N LYS A 194 -32.40 -19.64 -2.61
CA LYS A 194 -33.50 -20.12 -1.75
C LYS A 194 -34.58 -19.07 -1.48
N ALA A 195 -34.21 -17.79 -1.52
CA ALA A 195 -35.15 -16.68 -1.38
C ALA A 195 -35.93 -16.39 -2.68
N SER A 196 -35.67 -17.14 -3.77
CA SER A 196 -36.25 -16.95 -5.10
C SER A 196 -35.91 -15.61 -5.78
N ASP A 197 -34.87 -14.92 -5.31
CA ASP A 197 -34.38 -13.66 -5.90
C ASP A 197 -33.52 -13.90 -7.15
N LEU A 198 -33.17 -15.15 -7.46
CA LEU A 198 -32.21 -15.53 -8.52
C LEU A 198 -32.69 -16.73 -9.34
N SER A 199 -32.49 -16.66 -10.66
CA SER A 199 -32.60 -17.84 -11.54
C SER A 199 -31.38 -18.77 -11.38
N LYS A 200 -31.57 -20.06 -11.67
CA LYS A 200 -30.50 -21.09 -11.63
C LYS A 200 -29.32 -20.76 -12.56
N ASP A 201 -29.62 -20.15 -13.70
CA ASP A 201 -28.59 -19.80 -14.69
C ASP A 201 -27.71 -18.65 -14.18
N GLN A 202 -28.33 -17.62 -13.60
CA GLN A 202 -27.63 -16.47 -13.01
C GLN A 202 -26.73 -16.87 -11.84
N SER A 203 -27.13 -17.89 -11.09
CA SER A 203 -26.36 -18.34 -9.93
C SER A 203 -25.13 -19.17 -10.33
N ALA A 204 -25.24 -19.98 -11.38
CA ALA A 204 -24.10 -20.68 -11.98
C ALA A 204 -23.07 -19.67 -12.53
N ASP A 205 -23.53 -18.67 -13.29
CA ASP A 205 -22.67 -17.60 -13.81
C ASP A 205 -21.96 -16.83 -12.68
N ALA A 206 -22.67 -16.53 -11.59
CA ALA A 206 -22.10 -15.87 -10.42
C ALA A 206 -20.99 -16.68 -9.75
N GLN A 207 -21.15 -18.01 -9.64
CA GLN A 207 -20.14 -18.89 -9.05
C GLN A 207 -18.89 -18.99 -9.93
N ASP A 208 -19.06 -19.05 -11.24
CA ASP A 208 -17.96 -19.05 -12.21
C ASP A 208 -17.17 -17.75 -12.17
N GLU A 209 -17.87 -16.61 -12.11
CA GLU A 209 -17.23 -15.30 -11.96
C GLU A 209 -16.49 -15.15 -10.63
N LEU A 210 -17.07 -15.56 -9.51
CA LEU A 210 -16.39 -15.58 -8.20
C LEU A 210 -15.12 -16.43 -8.25
N THR A 211 -15.17 -17.59 -8.91
CA THR A 211 -14.00 -18.46 -9.09
C THR A 211 -12.93 -17.81 -9.96
N LYS A 212 -13.31 -17.13 -11.05
CA LYS A 212 -12.38 -16.37 -11.90
C LYS A 212 -11.74 -15.21 -11.13
N MET A 213 -12.50 -14.50 -10.29
CA MET A 213 -11.96 -13.41 -9.46
C MET A 213 -10.93 -13.94 -8.47
N VAL A 214 -11.26 -14.99 -7.71
CA VAL A 214 -10.32 -15.61 -6.74
C VAL A 214 -9.02 -16.04 -7.41
N LYS A 215 -9.09 -16.71 -8.58
CA LYS A 215 -7.89 -17.11 -9.34
C LYS A 215 -7.00 -15.92 -9.72
N LYS A 216 -7.59 -14.77 -10.06
CA LYS A 216 -6.82 -13.53 -10.34
C LYS A 216 -6.10 -13.03 -9.09
N TYR A 217 -6.74 -13.08 -7.92
CA TYR A 217 -6.12 -12.66 -6.66
C TYR A 217 -5.06 -13.66 -6.17
N GLU A 218 -5.27 -14.97 -6.36
CA GLU A 218 -4.24 -15.99 -6.12
C GLU A 218 -2.99 -15.74 -6.98
N GLY A 219 -3.17 -15.41 -8.27
CA GLY A 219 -2.06 -15.03 -9.15
C GLY A 219 -1.29 -13.80 -8.66
N LYS A 220 -1.98 -12.77 -8.16
CA LYS A 220 -1.34 -11.58 -7.56
C LYS A 220 -0.54 -11.91 -6.30
N VAL A 221 -1.02 -12.85 -5.47
CA VAL A 221 -0.27 -13.33 -4.30
C VAL A 221 1.02 -14.01 -4.74
N ASP A 222 0.95 -14.86 -5.77
CA ASP A 222 2.13 -15.56 -6.30
C ASP A 222 3.16 -14.60 -6.92
N GLU A 223 2.71 -13.55 -7.61
CA GLU A 223 3.57 -12.49 -8.13
C GLU A 223 4.30 -11.76 -7.00
N MET A 224 3.58 -11.33 -5.95
CA MET A 224 4.18 -10.65 -4.81
C MET A 224 5.18 -11.55 -4.06
N MET A 225 4.88 -12.84 -3.95
CA MET A 225 5.80 -13.81 -3.35
C MET A 225 7.07 -13.99 -4.17
N LYS A 226 6.97 -14.13 -5.50
CA LYS A 226 8.14 -14.22 -6.37
C LYS A 226 9.02 -12.99 -6.29
N VAL A 227 8.42 -11.79 -6.20
CA VAL A 227 9.17 -10.55 -6.00
C VAL A 227 9.94 -10.59 -4.68
N LYS A 228 9.30 -11.01 -3.58
CA LYS A 228 9.94 -11.09 -2.27
C LYS A 228 11.03 -12.17 -2.17
N GLU A 229 10.82 -13.34 -2.75
CA GLU A 229 11.83 -14.39 -2.76
C GLU A 229 13.09 -13.96 -3.53
N LYS A 230 12.92 -13.24 -4.66
CA LYS A 230 14.02 -12.63 -5.39
C LYS A 230 14.73 -11.58 -4.53
N GLU A 231 13.98 -10.68 -3.88
CA GLU A 231 14.59 -9.67 -2.98
C GLU A 231 15.44 -10.30 -1.87
N ILE A 232 15.01 -11.43 -1.28
CA ILE A 232 15.75 -12.10 -0.20
C ILE A 232 17.01 -12.79 -0.72
N THR A 233 16.99 -13.29 -1.95
CA THR A 233 18.09 -14.09 -2.52
C THR A 233 19.18 -13.21 -3.15
N THR A 234 18.82 -12.06 -3.70
CA THR A 234 19.72 -11.23 -4.54
C THR A 234 20.51 -10.16 -3.76
N VAL A 235 20.23 -9.97 -2.46
CA VAL A 235 20.97 -9.08 -1.54
C VAL A 235 22.12 -9.85 -0.91
#